data_AF-A0A9E3WTS1-F1
#
_entry.id   AF-A0A9E3WTS1-F1
#
_cell.length_a   1.000
_cell.length_b   1.000
_cell.length_c   1.000
_cell.angle_alpha   90.00
_cell.angle_beta   90.00
_cell.angle_gamma   90.00
#
_symmetry.space_group_name_H-M   'P 1'
#
loop_
_entity.id
_entity.type
_entity.pdbx_description
1 polymer ?
#
loop_
_entity_poly.entity_id
_entity_poly.type
_entity_poly.pdbx_seq_one_letter_code
_entity_poly.pdbx_strand_id
1 'polypeptide(L)'
;MISALAVLYGLRQSFAASADLAAGWWLMGVICGYTLLLAGAALVIIRVCRVWDDARMILLVLVLLFLALSVSFDQIALADPLAGARFLLMGLAFSVAVTEALLLTAGMRLPLFYRAAYYGMLALLFAYPAALGWLSLHGQNQKLAWGVFLFPWLAAVAHLTLLPAARWGNRMRFGNGTPWSWPLYPWSLFVFLWIAFALRTYSLTYTFEAPAGMLASFQPHFLAPLVLAAGALLMEIGLAT
;
A
#
# COMPACT_ATOMS: atom_id res chain seq x y z
N MET A 1 -8.35 6.71 13.56
CA MET A 1 -7.87 5.33 13.34
C MET A 1 -8.84 4.27 13.87
N ILE A 2 -9.40 4.41 15.07
CA ILE A 2 -10.39 3.46 15.63
C ILE A 2 -11.64 3.35 14.74
N SER A 3 -12.15 4.46 14.22
CA SER A 3 -13.31 4.48 13.30
C SER A 3 -13.04 3.72 11.98
N ALA A 4 -11.88 3.94 11.35
CA ALA A 4 -11.51 3.24 10.11
C ALA A 4 -11.32 1.73 10.35
N LEU A 5 -10.73 1.34 11.48
CA LEU A 5 -10.60 -0.07 11.87
C LEU A 5 -11.96 -0.72 12.13
N ALA A 6 -12.89 -0.01 12.77
CA ALA A 6 -14.24 -0.51 13.02
C ALA A 6 -15.04 -0.68 11.71
N VAL A 7 -14.91 0.25 10.76
CA VAL A 7 -15.55 0.14 9.43
C VAL A 7 -14.94 -1.01 8.62
N LEU A 8 -13.62 -1.17 8.63
CA LEU A 8 -12.94 -2.29 7.98
C LEU A 8 -13.27 -3.64 8.62
N TYR A 9 -13.40 -3.67 9.94
CA TYR A 9 -13.83 -4.87 10.68
C TYR A 9 -15.28 -5.24 10.35
N GLY A 10 -16.18 -4.26 10.33
CA GLY A 10 -17.58 -4.45 9.95
C GLY A 10 -17.74 -4.92 8.51
N LEU A 11 -17.02 -4.31 7.57
CA LEU A 11 -16.99 -4.74 6.16
C LEU A 11 -16.46 -6.16 6.00
N ARG A 12 -15.37 -6.51 6.70
CA ARG A 12 -14.87 -7.88 6.69
C ARG A 12 -15.92 -8.85 7.22
N GLN A 13 -16.60 -8.54 8.32
CA GLN A 13 -17.64 -9.42 8.88
C GLN A 13 -18.85 -9.58 7.95
N SER A 14 -19.24 -8.53 7.23
CA SER A 14 -20.36 -8.56 6.30
C SER A 14 -20.06 -9.28 4.97
N PHE A 15 -18.79 -9.33 4.55
CA PHE A 15 -18.39 -9.85 3.23
C PHE A 15 -17.43 -11.04 3.25
N ALA A 16 -16.95 -11.51 4.42
CA ALA A 16 -16.00 -12.63 4.53
C ALA A 16 -16.55 -14.00 4.09
N ALA A 17 -17.85 -14.12 3.80
CA ALA A 17 -18.49 -15.38 3.46
C ALA A 17 -18.90 -15.53 1.98
N SER A 18 -18.79 -14.48 1.16
CA SER A 18 -19.27 -14.50 -0.22
C SER A 18 -18.19 -14.07 -1.20
N ALA A 19 -17.60 -15.05 -1.90
CA ALA A 19 -16.84 -14.83 -3.15
C ALA A 19 -17.76 -14.39 -4.31
N ASP A 20 -18.82 -13.65 -4.00
CA ASP A 20 -19.81 -13.19 -4.96
C ASP A 20 -19.32 -11.89 -5.60
N LEU A 21 -19.33 -11.85 -6.93
CA LEU A 21 -18.90 -10.70 -7.71
C LEU A 21 -19.76 -9.46 -7.41
N ALA A 22 -21.06 -9.66 -7.13
CA ALA A 22 -21.95 -8.57 -6.77
C ALA A 22 -21.54 -7.92 -5.43
N ALA A 23 -21.17 -8.73 -4.44
CA ALA A 23 -20.63 -8.26 -3.16
C ALA A 23 -19.29 -7.52 -3.33
N GLY A 24 -18.43 -7.99 -4.25
CA GLY A 24 -17.16 -7.34 -4.58
C GLY A 24 -17.31 -5.90 -5.08
N TRP A 25 -18.29 -5.64 -5.96
CA TRP A 25 -18.58 -4.28 -6.44
C TRP A 25 -19.06 -3.35 -5.33
N TRP A 26 -19.91 -3.82 -4.41
CA TRP A 26 -20.36 -3.02 -3.27
C TRP A 26 -19.22 -2.70 -2.30
N LEU A 27 -18.37 -3.69 -2.00
CA LEU A 27 -17.20 -3.51 -1.15
C LEU A 27 -16.23 -2.47 -1.76
N MET A 28 -15.96 -2.57 -3.07
CA MET A 28 -15.18 -1.58 -3.81
C MET A 28 -15.80 -0.19 -3.68
N GLY A 29 -17.11 -0.07 -3.92
CA GLY A 29 -17.84 1.19 -3.85
C GLY A 29 -17.74 1.87 -2.47
N VAL A 30 -17.89 1.10 -1.39
CA VAL A 30 -17.80 1.62 -0.02
C VAL A 30 -16.39 2.07 0.32
N ILE A 31 -15.36 1.26 0.02
CA ILE A 31 -13.97 1.62 0.32
C ILE A 31 -13.54 2.83 -0.52
N CYS A 32 -13.85 2.84 -1.82
CA CYS A 32 -13.57 3.99 -2.70
C CYS A 32 -14.31 5.25 -2.25
N GLY A 33 -15.60 5.14 -1.90
CA GLY A 33 -16.39 6.26 -1.39
C GLY A 33 -15.81 6.84 -0.11
N TYR A 34 -15.45 5.99 0.86
CA TYR A 34 -14.80 6.43 2.10
C TYR A 34 -13.43 7.08 1.83
N THR A 35 -12.65 6.51 0.91
CA THR A 35 -11.34 7.04 0.50
C THR A 35 -11.48 8.42 -0.14
N LEU A 36 -12.48 8.62 -1.01
CA LEU A 36 -12.78 9.91 -1.62
C LEU A 36 -13.26 10.95 -0.60
N LEU A 37 -14.08 10.56 0.37
CA LEU A 37 -14.50 11.45 1.46
C LEU A 37 -13.31 11.94 2.28
N LEU A 38 -12.39 11.03 2.65
CA LEU A 38 -11.18 11.40 3.37
C LEU A 38 -10.22 12.24 2.52
N ALA A 39 -10.06 11.90 1.23
CA ALA A 39 -9.24 12.69 0.32
C ALA A 39 -9.82 14.10 0.17
N GLY A 40 -11.14 14.24 -0.01
CA GLY A 40 -11.83 15.52 -0.04
C GLY A 40 -11.66 16.32 1.25
N ALA A 41 -11.82 15.68 2.41
CA ALA A 41 -11.59 16.30 3.72
C ALA A 41 -10.14 16.81 3.86
N ALA A 42 -9.15 16.00 3.46
CA ALA A 42 -7.74 16.42 3.44
C ALA A 42 -7.54 17.67 2.56
N LEU A 43 -8.15 17.71 1.37
CA LEU A 43 -8.04 18.85 0.47
C LEU A 43 -8.66 20.12 1.03
N VAL A 44 -9.83 20.02 1.65
CA VAL A 44 -10.47 21.16 2.33
C VAL A 44 -9.58 21.66 3.46
N ILE A 45 -9.02 20.78 4.30
CA ILE A 45 -8.13 21.14 5.40
C ILE A 45 -6.86 21.83 4.88
N ILE A 46 -6.22 21.29 3.83
CA ILE A 46 -4.99 21.85 3.26
C ILE A 46 -5.27 23.22 2.62
N ARG A 47 -6.35 23.35 1.84
CA ARG A 47 -6.63 24.59 1.07
C ARG A 47 -7.23 25.69 1.93
N VAL A 48 -8.16 25.36 2.82
CA VAL A 48 -8.93 26.34 3.60
C VAL A 48 -8.25 26.61 4.94
N CYS A 49 -7.94 25.56 5.69
CA CYS A 49 -7.42 25.70 7.05
C CYS A 49 -5.89 25.87 7.09
N ARG A 50 -5.18 25.45 6.03
CA ARG A 50 -3.70 25.38 5.97
C ARG A 50 -3.09 24.63 7.17
N VAL A 51 -3.85 23.73 7.79
CA VAL A 51 -3.40 22.90 8.91
C VAL A 51 -2.78 21.62 8.36
N TRP A 52 -1.45 21.63 8.24
CA TRP A 52 -0.72 20.51 7.63
C TRP A 52 -0.57 19.31 8.55
N ASP A 53 -0.59 19.48 9.88
CA ASP A 53 -0.43 18.36 10.81
C ASP A 53 -1.58 17.35 10.75
N ASP A 54 -2.83 17.83 10.65
CA ASP A 54 -4.01 16.98 10.50
C ASP A 54 -4.08 16.33 9.12
N ALA A 55 -3.72 17.10 8.08
CA ALA A 55 -3.65 16.60 6.72
C ALA A 55 -2.69 15.42 6.58
N ARG A 56 -1.55 15.44 7.28
CA ARG A 56 -0.59 14.32 7.29
C ARG A 56 -1.25 13.02 7.73
N MET A 57 -1.95 13.02 8.86
CA MET A 57 -2.58 11.81 9.38
C MET A 57 -3.64 11.26 8.43
N ILE A 58 -4.40 12.13 7.76
CA ILE A 58 -5.38 11.71 6.76
C ILE A 58 -4.69 11.10 5.54
N LEU A 59 -3.60 11.71 5.03
CA LEU A 59 -2.83 11.16 3.91
C LEU A 59 -2.25 9.77 4.24
N LEU A 60 -1.78 9.57 5.47
CA LEU A 60 -1.28 8.27 5.93
C LEU A 60 -2.40 7.23 6.06
N VAL A 61 -3.60 7.66 6.48
CA VAL A 61 -4.80 6.80 6.48
C VAL A 61 -5.21 6.40 5.06
N LEU A 62 -5.08 7.28 4.06
CA LEU A 62 -5.37 6.93 2.67
C LEU A 62 -4.48 5.78 2.17
N VAL A 63 -3.20 5.76 2.54
CA VAL A 63 -2.30 4.64 2.22
C VAL A 63 -2.78 3.33 2.85
N LEU A 64 -3.24 3.39 4.11
CA LEU A 64 -3.83 2.21 4.77
C LEU A 64 -5.12 1.76 4.09
N LEU A 65 -5.92 2.69 3.55
CA LEU A 65 -7.11 2.35 2.77
C LEU A 65 -6.77 1.73 1.42
N PHE A 66 -5.69 2.16 0.76
CA PHE A 66 -5.19 1.49 -0.44
C PHE A 66 -4.73 0.06 -0.14
N LEU A 67 -4.05 -0.15 0.99
CA LEU A 67 -3.74 -1.50 1.48
C LEU A 67 -5.01 -2.32 1.72
N ALA A 68 -5.98 -1.76 2.43
CA ALA A 68 -7.24 -2.44 2.72
C ALA A 68 -7.96 -2.83 1.43
N LEU A 69 -8.02 -1.93 0.45
CA LEU A 69 -8.59 -2.17 -0.88
C LEU A 69 -7.87 -3.33 -1.58
N SER A 70 -6.54 -3.37 -1.56
CA SER A 70 -5.76 -4.47 -2.13
C SER A 70 -6.06 -5.82 -1.46
N VAL A 71 -6.07 -5.87 -0.12
CA VAL A 71 -6.32 -7.10 0.65
C VAL A 71 -7.74 -7.63 0.44
N SER A 72 -8.73 -6.74 0.33
CA SER A 72 -10.14 -7.09 0.17
C SER A 72 -10.44 -7.92 -1.07
N PHE A 73 -9.66 -7.77 -2.15
CA PHE A 73 -9.89 -8.49 -3.41
C PHE A 73 -9.06 -9.77 -3.57
N ASP A 74 -8.25 -10.14 -2.58
CA ASP A 74 -7.44 -11.36 -2.65
C ASP A 74 -8.29 -12.63 -2.80
N GLN A 75 -9.40 -12.71 -2.06
CA GLN A 75 -10.31 -13.86 -2.12
C GLN A 75 -10.99 -13.98 -3.49
N ILE A 76 -11.38 -12.85 -4.07
CA ILE A 76 -11.95 -12.81 -5.43
C ILE A 76 -10.88 -13.21 -6.45
N ALA A 77 -9.63 -12.76 -6.26
CA ALA A 77 -8.50 -13.14 -7.11
C ALA A 77 -8.13 -14.62 -7.01
N LEU A 78 -8.50 -15.33 -5.93
CA LEU A 78 -8.35 -16.77 -5.82
C LEU A 78 -9.52 -17.54 -6.44
N ALA A 79 -10.75 -17.02 -6.31
CA ALA A 79 -11.95 -17.64 -6.86
C ALA A 79 -12.05 -17.49 -8.40
N ASP A 80 -11.79 -16.28 -8.91
CA ASP A 80 -11.72 -15.97 -10.34
C ASP A 80 -10.59 -14.94 -10.58
N PRO A 81 -9.39 -15.40 -10.99
CA PRO A 81 -8.26 -14.48 -11.22
C PRO A 81 -8.46 -13.42 -12.27
N LEU A 82 -9.30 -13.65 -13.30
CA LEU A 82 -9.55 -12.62 -14.31
C LEU A 82 -10.41 -11.50 -13.73
N ALA A 83 -11.45 -11.85 -12.97
CA ALA A 83 -12.25 -10.86 -12.25
C ALA A 83 -11.43 -10.16 -11.16
N GLY A 84 -10.68 -10.90 -10.34
CA GLY A 84 -9.82 -10.34 -9.30
C GLY A 84 -8.74 -9.41 -9.85
N ALA A 85 -8.09 -9.77 -10.96
CA ALA A 85 -7.13 -8.91 -11.63
C ALA A 85 -7.76 -7.59 -12.10
N ARG A 86 -9.00 -7.61 -12.63
CA ARG A 86 -9.73 -6.39 -13.00
C ARG A 86 -10.01 -5.50 -11.80
N PHE A 87 -10.48 -6.07 -10.68
CA PHE A 87 -10.70 -5.31 -9.45
C PHE A 87 -9.41 -4.69 -8.90
N LEU A 88 -8.31 -5.45 -8.89
CA LEU A 88 -7.02 -4.96 -8.42
C LEU A 88 -6.42 -3.88 -9.34
N LEU A 89 -6.56 -4.02 -10.66
CA LEU A 89 -6.15 -3.00 -11.62
C LEU A 89 -7.00 -1.72 -11.50
N MET A 90 -8.31 -1.85 -11.30
CA MET A 90 -9.20 -0.72 -11.01
C MET A 90 -8.82 -0.04 -9.69
N GLY A 91 -8.51 -0.83 -8.66
CA GLY A 91 -7.99 -0.34 -7.38
C GLY A 91 -6.68 0.43 -7.52
N LEU A 92 -5.74 -0.10 -8.30
CA LEU A 92 -4.47 0.58 -8.61
C LEU A 92 -4.70 1.90 -9.35
N ALA A 93 -5.52 1.89 -10.41
CA ALA A 93 -5.85 3.09 -11.17
C ALA A 93 -6.52 4.15 -10.29
N PHE A 94 -7.45 3.73 -9.42
CA PHE A 94 -8.09 4.59 -8.43
C PHE A 94 -7.09 5.18 -7.43
N SER A 95 -6.22 4.37 -6.84
CA SER A 95 -5.19 4.84 -5.91
C SER A 95 -4.23 5.84 -6.56
N VAL A 96 -3.80 5.58 -7.81
CA VAL A 96 -2.98 6.52 -8.58
C VAL A 96 -3.74 7.82 -8.84
N ALA A 97 -4.99 7.75 -9.29
CA ALA A 97 -5.82 8.93 -9.56
C ALA A 97 -6.05 9.79 -8.30
N VAL A 98 -6.34 9.16 -7.16
CA VAL A 98 -6.50 9.87 -5.88
C VAL A 98 -5.19 10.52 -5.44
N THR A 99 -4.06 9.81 -5.52
CA THR A 99 -2.76 10.39 -5.17
C THR A 99 -2.39 11.55 -6.09
N GLU A 100 -2.55 11.40 -7.40
CA GLU A 100 -2.29 12.49 -8.37
C GLU A 100 -3.19 13.69 -8.12
N ALA A 101 -4.49 13.46 -7.91
CA ALA A 101 -5.41 14.53 -7.56
C ALA A 101 -4.97 15.27 -6.30
N LEU A 102 -4.55 14.54 -5.26
CA LEU A 102 -4.04 15.13 -4.02
C LEU A 102 -2.74 15.92 -4.24
N LEU A 103 -1.78 15.41 -5.02
CA LEU A 103 -0.53 16.13 -5.30
C LEU A 103 -0.77 17.39 -6.12
N LEU A 104 -1.57 17.29 -7.18
CA LEU A 104 -1.91 18.40 -8.07
C LEU A 104 -2.70 19.49 -7.32
N THR A 105 -3.71 19.10 -6.56
CA THR A 105 -4.55 20.05 -5.83
C THR A 105 -3.88 20.58 -4.57
N ALA A 106 -3.09 19.79 -3.82
CA ALA A 106 -2.35 20.33 -2.69
C ALA A 106 -1.13 21.17 -3.12
N GLY A 107 -0.74 21.13 -4.40
CA GLY A 107 0.46 21.81 -4.91
C GLY A 107 1.76 21.20 -4.40
N MET A 108 1.71 19.95 -3.93
CA MET A 108 2.86 19.23 -3.40
C MET A 108 3.73 18.72 -4.55
N ARG A 109 5.03 19.03 -4.49
CA ARG A 109 5.99 18.56 -5.49
C ARG A 109 6.86 17.46 -4.89
N LEU A 110 6.51 16.20 -5.18
CA LEU A 110 7.36 15.06 -4.89
C LEU A 110 8.46 14.95 -5.97
N PRO A 111 9.75 14.89 -5.59
CA PRO A 111 10.82 14.63 -6.54
C PRO A 111 10.61 13.29 -7.26
N LEU A 112 11.08 13.20 -8.51
CA LEU A 112 10.84 12.05 -9.40
C LEU A 112 11.22 10.71 -8.75
N PHE A 113 12.33 10.64 -8.01
CA PHE A 113 12.75 9.41 -7.34
C PHE A 113 11.77 8.93 -6.26
N TYR A 114 11.27 9.84 -5.42
CA TYR A 114 10.27 9.50 -4.41
C TYR A 114 8.95 9.09 -5.06
N ARG A 115 8.55 9.78 -6.13
CA ARG A 115 7.32 9.46 -6.87
C ARG A 115 7.40 8.11 -7.59
N ALA A 116 8.53 7.82 -8.22
CA ALA A 116 8.77 6.53 -8.89
C ALA A 116 8.77 5.37 -7.89
N ALA A 117 9.46 5.51 -6.76
CA ALA A 117 9.46 4.50 -5.69
C ALA A 117 8.06 4.29 -5.12
N TYR A 118 7.31 5.37 -4.88
CA TYR A 118 5.93 5.31 -4.39
C TYR A 118 5.00 4.57 -5.36
N TYR A 119 5.04 4.86 -6.66
CA TYR A 119 4.21 4.13 -7.63
C TYR A 119 4.67 2.71 -7.85
N GLY A 120 5.99 2.43 -7.78
CA GLY A 120 6.50 1.06 -7.80
C GLY A 120 5.98 0.24 -6.62
N MET A 121 5.93 0.84 -5.43
CA MET A 121 5.33 0.24 -4.24
C MET A 121 3.83 0.02 -4.38
N LEU A 122 3.07 1.00 -4.88
CA LEU A 122 1.64 0.80 -5.15
C LEU A 122 1.40 -0.29 -6.20
N ALA A 123 2.18 -0.31 -7.27
CA ALA A 123 2.09 -1.35 -8.29
C ALA A 123 2.38 -2.73 -7.68
N LEU A 124 3.39 -2.86 -6.84
CA LEU A 124 3.67 -4.11 -6.12
C LEU A 124 2.52 -4.50 -5.18
N LEU A 125 1.86 -3.54 -4.54
CA LEU A 125 0.74 -3.79 -3.63
C LEU A 125 -0.48 -4.40 -4.35
N PHE A 126 -0.77 -3.96 -5.58
CA PHE A 126 -1.97 -4.35 -6.34
C PHE A 126 -1.71 -5.38 -7.45
N ALA A 127 -0.61 -5.28 -8.18
CA ALA A 127 -0.32 -6.16 -9.30
C ALA A 127 0.20 -7.54 -8.85
N TYR A 128 0.91 -7.59 -7.71
CA TYR A 128 1.45 -8.85 -7.18
C TYR A 128 0.38 -9.89 -6.83
N PRO A 129 -0.66 -9.57 -6.03
CA PRO A 129 -1.75 -10.52 -5.77
C PRO A 129 -2.50 -10.94 -7.04
N ALA A 130 -2.62 -10.06 -8.05
CA ALA A 130 -3.22 -10.42 -9.34
C ALA A 130 -2.37 -11.48 -10.07
N ALA A 131 -1.05 -11.33 -10.05
CA ALA A 131 -0.12 -12.33 -10.59
C ALA A 131 -0.21 -13.66 -9.82
N LEU A 132 -0.27 -13.62 -8.49
CA LEU A 132 -0.43 -14.83 -7.66
C LEU A 132 -1.76 -15.55 -7.93
N GLY A 133 -2.87 -14.82 -8.09
CA GLY A 133 -4.16 -15.38 -8.46
C GLY A 133 -4.09 -16.16 -9.77
N TRP A 134 -3.40 -15.62 -10.78
CA TRP A 134 -3.20 -16.30 -12.06
C TRP A 134 -2.37 -17.58 -11.94
N LEU A 135 -1.36 -17.61 -11.07
CA LEU A 135 -0.61 -18.84 -10.76
C LEU A 135 -1.47 -19.90 -10.06
N SER A 136 -2.43 -19.49 -9.22
CA SER A 136 -3.35 -20.39 -8.52
C SER A 136 -4.22 -21.20 -9.49
N LEU A 137 -4.78 -20.57 -10.53
CA LEU A 137 -5.59 -21.23 -11.56
C LEU A 137 -4.90 -22.41 -12.25
N HIS A 138 -3.57 -22.36 -12.37
CA HIS A 138 -2.81 -23.40 -13.06
C HIS A 138 -2.44 -24.58 -12.15
N GLY A 139 -2.94 -24.64 -10.91
CA GLY A 139 -2.66 -25.71 -9.96
C GLY A 139 -1.19 -25.78 -9.51
N GLN A 140 -0.44 -24.69 -9.70
CA GLN A 140 1.01 -24.66 -9.44
C GLN A 140 1.30 -24.29 -7.97
N ASN A 141 0.79 -25.08 -7.02
CA ASN A 141 0.86 -24.81 -5.58
C ASN A 141 2.29 -24.54 -5.09
N GLN A 142 3.29 -25.24 -5.65
CA GLN A 142 4.69 -25.01 -5.31
C GLN A 142 5.18 -23.62 -5.77
N LYS A 143 4.82 -23.17 -6.97
CA LYS A 143 5.22 -21.83 -7.46
C LYS A 143 4.49 -20.72 -6.74
N LEU A 144 3.25 -20.96 -6.30
CA LEU A 144 2.49 -20.04 -5.48
C LEU A 144 3.15 -19.82 -4.11
N ALA A 145 3.61 -20.87 -3.43
CA ALA A 145 4.37 -20.76 -2.19
C ALA A 145 5.68 -19.96 -2.38
N TRP A 146 6.42 -20.23 -3.45
CA TRP A 146 7.61 -19.43 -3.81
C TRP A 146 7.28 -17.96 -4.10
N GLY A 147 6.13 -17.70 -4.72
CA GLY A 147 5.62 -16.34 -4.91
C GLY A 147 5.38 -15.64 -3.58
N VAL A 148 4.61 -16.25 -2.67
CA VAL A 148 4.38 -15.67 -1.33
C VAL A 148 5.70 -15.39 -0.59
N PHE A 149 6.69 -16.28 -0.70
CA PHE A 149 8.02 -16.09 -0.14
C PHE A 149 8.84 -14.96 -0.81
N LEU A 150 8.70 -14.76 -2.12
CA LEU A 150 9.40 -13.72 -2.87
C LEU A 150 8.84 -12.31 -2.62
N PHE A 151 7.59 -12.18 -2.17
CA PHE A 151 6.96 -10.90 -1.90
C PHE A 151 7.77 -9.99 -0.96
N PRO A 152 8.18 -10.40 0.26
CA PRO A 152 8.94 -9.53 1.16
C PRO A 152 10.31 -9.14 0.62
N TRP A 153 10.92 -9.97 -0.24
CA TRP A 153 12.15 -9.62 -0.95
C TRP A 153 11.92 -8.52 -1.99
N LEU A 154 10.88 -8.65 -2.81
CA LEU A 154 10.51 -7.62 -3.79
C LEU A 154 10.10 -6.31 -3.09
N ALA A 155 9.39 -6.42 -1.96
CA ALA A 155 9.05 -5.28 -1.12
C ALA A 155 10.30 -4.59 -0.57
N ALA A 156 11.29 -5.35 -0.09
CA ALA A 156 12.56 -4.81 0.37
C ALA A 156 13.32 -4.10 -0.76
N VAL A 157 13.42 -4.71 -1.95
CA VAL A 157 14.04 -4.07 -3.13
C VAL A 157 13.30 -2.78 -3.51
N ALA A 158 11.97 -2.77 -3.50
CA ALA A 158 11.17 -1.57 -3.74
C ALA A 158 11.50 -0.46 -2.74
N HIS A 159 11.71 -0.80 -1.45
CA HIS A 159 12.17 0.18 -0.45
C HIS A 159 13.59 0.66 -0.70
N LEU A 160 14.50 -0.22 -1.12
CA LEU A 160 15.88 0.16 -1.45
C LEU A 160 15.97 1.10 -2.66
N THR A 161 14.95 1.18 -3.53
CA THR A 161 14.90 2.21 -4.58
C THR A 161 14.86 3.65 -4.03
N LEU A 162 14.60 3.82 -2.73
CA LEU A 162 14.68 5.10 -2.03
C LEU A 162 16.11 5.49 -1.64
N LEU A 163 17.10 4.60 -1.72
CA LEU A 163 18.49 4.89 -1.36
C LEU A 163 19.08 6.11 -2.08
N PRO A 164 18.91 6.27 -3.41
CA PRO A 164 19.42 7.45 -4.10
C PRO A 164 18.75 8.73 -3.57
N ALA A 165 17.46 8.65 -3.25
CA ALA A 165 16.69 9.77 -2.71
C ALA A 165 17.12 10.13 -1.27
N ALA A 166 17.50 9.13 -0.47
CA ALA A 166 18.08 9.33 0.86
C ALA A 166 19.41 10.07 0.81
N ARG A 167 20.31 9.65 -0.09
CA ARG A 167 21.65 10.25 -0.28
C ARG A 167 21.60 11.70 -0.75
N TRP A 168 20.60 12.06 -1.55
CA TRP A 168 20.43 13.43 -2.06
C TRP A 168 19.52 14.33 -1.19
N GLY A 169 19.04 13.83 -0.05
CA GLY A 169 17.98 14.45 0.77
C GLY A 169 18.22 15.91 1.17
N ASN A 170 19.45 16.28 1.54
CA ASN A 170 19.76 17.66 1.97
C ASN A 170 19.80 18.66 0.78
N ARG A 171 20.10 18.19 -0.44
CA ARG A 171 20.09 19.03 -1.66
C ARG A 171 18.69 19.24 -2.23
N MET A 172 17.74 18.36 -1.88
CA MET A 172 16.33 18.44 -2.30
C MET A 172 15.45 19.32 -1.37
N ARG A 173 16.08 20.15 -0.52
CA ARG A 173 15.41 21.07 0.43
C ARG A 173 14.57 22.18 -0.23
N PHE A 174 14.76 22.48 -1.51
CA PHE A 174 14.20 23.68 -2.13
C PHE A 174 12.87 23.44 -2.84
N GLY A 175 11.77 23.98 -2.29
CA GLY A 175 10.54 24.28 -3.05
C GLY A 175 9.43 23.23 -3.06
N ASN A 176 9.27 22.42 -2.01
CA ASN A 176 8.33 21.29 -2.01
C ASN A 176 6.85 21.65 -1.73
N GLY A 177 6.55 22.94 -1.50
CA GLY A 177 5.17 23.43 -1.30
C GLY A 177 4.55 23.09 0.06
N THR A 178 5.25 22.33 0.91
CA THR A 178 4.81 21.92 2.26
C THR A 178 5.67 22.56 3.36
N PRO A 179 5.11 22.86 4.55
CA PRO A 179 5.87 23.43 5.67
C PRO A 179 6.74 22.42 6.43
N TRP A 180 6.70 21.13 6.05
CA TRP A 180 7.37 20.07 6.80
C TRP A 180 8.89 20.06 6.58
N SER A 181 9.63 19.95 7.68
CA SER A 181 11.08 19.84 7.68
C SER A 181 11.55 18.42 7.35
N TRP A 182 12.72 18.34 6.72
CA TRP A 182 13.47 17.10 6.60
C TRP A 182 13.97 16.68 7.99
N PRO A 183 13.88 15.40 8.40
CA PRO A 183 13.55 14.21 7.60
C PRO A 183 12.07 13.79 7.64
N LEU A 184 11.18 14.46 8.37
CA LEU A 184 9.78 14.02 8.49
C LEU A 184 9.04 13.98 7.15
N TYR A 185 9.31 14.93 6.26
CA TYR A 185 8.85 14.89 4.87
C TYR A 185 9.99 14.51 3.91
N PRO A 186 9.79 13.52 3.01
CA PRO A 186 8.60 12.68 2.78
C PRO A 186 8.61 11.32 3.52
N TRP A 187 9.53 11.08 4.45
CA TRP A 187 9.80 9.74 5.01
C TRP A 187 8.64 9.11 5.79
N SER A 188 7.76 9.90 6.41
CA SER A 188 6.59 9.35 7.13
C SER A 188 5.70 8.49 6.23
N LEU A 189 5.57 8.86 4.95
CA LEU A 189 4.82 8.09 3.95
C LEU A 189 5.42 6.71 3.73
N PHE A 190 6.75 6.64 3.59
CA PHE A 190 7.48 5.41 3.32
C PHE A 190 7.56 4.49 4.54
N VAL A 191 7.59 5.05 5.76
CA VAL A 191 7.44 4.26 6.99
C VAL A 191 6.06 3.59 7.04
N PHE A 192 4.99 4.32 6.69
CA PHE A 192 3.65 3.73 6.63
C PHE A 192 3.52 2.69 5.52
N LEU A 193 4.14 2.91 4.36
CA LEU A 193 4.22 1.89 3.31
C LEU A 193 4.98 0.66 3.78
N TRP A 194 6.10 0.83 4.49
CA TRP A 194 6.84 -0.30 5.07
C TRP A 194 5.95 -1.15 5.99
N ILE A 195 5.18 -0.50 6.87
CA ILE A 195 4.19 -1.18 7.72
C ILE A 195 3.13 -1.86 6.87
N ALA A 196 2.63 -1.19 5.83
CA ALA A 196 1.65 -1.76 4.91
C ALA A 196 2.19 -3.02 4.20
N PHE A 197 3.45 -3.03 3.78
CA PHE A 197 4.10 -4.20 3.19
C PHE A 197 4.32 -5.34 4.19
N ALA A 198 4.65 -5.03 5.43
CA ALA A 198 4.73 -6.03 6.49
C ALA A 198 3.36 -6.70 6.73
N LEU A 199 2.30 -5.89 6.86
CA LEU A 199 0.92 -6.36 6.97
C LEU A 199 0.48 -7.14 5.72
N ARG A 200 0.90 -6.71 4.53
CA ARG A 200 0.61 -7.39 3.26
C ARG A 200 1.28 -8.75 3.17
N THR A 201 2.53 -8.86 3.64
CA THR A 201 3.26 -10.13 3.71
C THR A 201 2.49 -11.13 4.57
N TYR A 202 2.03 -10.69 5.74
CA TYR A 202 1.16 -11.48 6.60
C TYR A 202 -0.17 -11.84 5.91
N SER A 203 -0.86 -10.88 5.28
CA SER A 203 -2.14 -11.16 4.62
C SER A 203 -2.02 -12.16 3.48
N LEU A 204 -0.93 -12.11 2.69
CA LEU A 204 -0.72 -13.02 1.56
C LEU A 204 -0.50 -14.46 2.03
N THR A 205 0.30 -14.67 3.09
CA THR A 205 0.46 -16.01 3.67
C THR A 205 -0.87 -16.58 4.15
N TYR A 206 -1.70 -15.76 4.81
CA TYR A 206 -3.01 -16.22 5.28
C TYR A 206 -3.99 -16.49 4.15
N THR A 207 -4.10 -15.59 3.17
CA THR A 207 -5.11 -15.70 2.11
C THR A 207 -4.74 -16.71 1.02
N PHE A 208 -3.46 -16.80 0.62
CA PHE A 208 -3.03 -17.63 -0.52
C PHE A 208 -2.52 -19.03 -0.11
N GLU A 209 -1.94 -19.21 1.09
CA GLU A 209 -1.45 -20.53 1.52
C GLU A 209 -2.53 -21.37 2.22
N ALA A 210 -3.46 -20.75 2.96
CA ALA A 210 -4.50 -21.49 3.69
C ALA A 210 -5.47 -22.28 2.79
N PRO A 211 -5.93 -21.75 1.63
CA PRO A 211 -6.75 -22.52 0.69
C PRO A 211 -5.97 -23.62 -0.05
N ALA A 212 -4.64 -23.50 -0.12
CA ALA A 212 -3.77 -24.51 -0.71
C ALA A 212 -3.51 -25.71 0.24
N GLY A 213 -4.13 -25.74 1.42
CA GLY A 213 -3.97 -26.79 2.43
C GLY A 213 -2.63 -26.72 3.18
N MET A 214 -1.89 -25.62 3.03
CA MET A 214 -0.65 -25.38 3.77
C MET A 214 -0.96 -24.62 5.06
N LEU A 215 -0.35 -25.03 6.18
CA LEU A 215 -0.35 -24.21 7.38
C LEU A 215 0.26 -22.86 7.05
N ALA A 216 -0.37 -21.76 7.47
CA ALA A 216 0.14 -20.41 7.26
C ALA A 216 1.60 -20.36 7.74
N SER A 217 2.53 -20.33 6.79
CA SER A 217 3.97 -20.52 7.08
C SER A 217 4.62 -19.23 7.54
N PHE A 218 3.80 -18.22 7.86
CA PHE A 218 4.28 -16.94 8.33
C PHE A 218 5.10 -17.11 9.60
N GLN A 219 6.36 -16.75 9.48
CA GLN A 219 7.30 -16.73 10.57
C GLN A 219 7.95 -15.35 10.62
N PRO A 220 8.35 -14.85 11.80
CA PRO A 220 8.95 -13.51 11.93
C PRO A 220 10.15 -13.28 11.00
N HIS A 221 10.88 -14.33 10.62
CA HIS A 221 12.01 -14.24 9.70
C HIS A 221 11.62 -13.83 8.27
N PHE A 222 10.36 -13.94 7.84
CA PHE A 222 9.90 -13.44 6.54
C PHE A 222 10.02 -11.91 6.43
N LEU A 223 10.03 -11.20 7.56
CA LEU A 223 10.22 -9.76 7.60
C LEU A 223 11.70 -9.35 7.57
N ALA A 224 12.64 -10.28 7.68
CA ALA A 224 14.08 -10.00 7.67
C ALA A 224 14.52 -9.12 6.48
N PRO A 225 14.16 -9.38 5.21
CA PRO A 225 14.56 -8.52 4.10
C PRO A 225 13.99 -7.09 4.23
N LEU A 226 12.76 -6.94 4.74
CA LEU A 226 12.14 -5.63 4.99
C LEU A 226 12.86 -4.88 6.12
N VAL A 227 13.23 -5.57 7.20
CA VAL A 227 13.99 -4.98 8.33
C VAL A 227 15.38 -4.55 7.88
N LEU A 228 16.06 -5.36 7.07
CA LEU A 228 17.37 -5.02 6.51
C LEU A 228 17.29 -3.80 5.59
N ALA A 229 16.26 -3.73 4.73
CA ALA A 229 16.05 -2.56 3.88
C ALA A 229 15.76 -1.29 4.70
N ALA A 230 14.95 -1.39 5.76
CA ALA A 230 14.71 -0.28 6.67
C ALA A 230 15.99 0.17 7.39
N GLY A 231 16.80 -0.76 7.88
CA GLY A 231 18.09 -0.47 8.51
C GLY A 231 19.06 0.25 7.56
N ALA A 232 19.17 -0.21 6.31
CA ALA A 232 19.99 0.44 5.30
C ALA A 232 19.53 1.88 5.00
N LEU A 233 18.22 2.11 4.88
CA LEU A 233 17.67 3.44 4.66
C LEU A 233 17.91 4.36 5.87
N LEU A 234 17.69 3.88 7.09
CA LEU A 234 17.92 4.65 8.31
C LEU A 234 19.40 5.02 8.48
N MET A 235 20.31 4.10 8.14
CA MET A 235 21.75 4.37 8.15
C MET A 235 22.11 5.49 7.17
N GLU A 236 21.62 5.42 5.93
CA GLU A 236 21.90 6.45 4.90
C GLU A 236 21.29 7.81 5.26
N ILE A 237 20.10 7.83 5.87
CA ILE A 237 19.49 9.07 6.38
C ILE A 237 20.35 9.66 7.51
N GLY A 238 20.83 8.83 8.44
CA GLY A 238 21.70 9.27 9.55
C GLY A 238 23.11 9.70 9.12
N LEU A 239 23.59 9.25 7.96
CA LEU A 239 24.82 9.77 7.35
C LEU A 239 24.60 11.09 6.59
N ALA A 240 23.36 11.36 6.18
CA ALA A 240 23.01 12.55 5.41
C ALA A 240 22.47 13.72 6.26
N THR A 241 22.16 13.49 7.56
CA THR A 241 21.85 14.51 8.58
C THR A 241 23.10 15.26 9.01
#